data_AF-A0A3B8XMT5-F1
#
_entry.id   AF-A0A3B8XMT5-F1
#
_cell.length_a   1.000
_cell.length_b   1.000
_cell.length_c   1.000
_cell.angle_alpha   90.00
_cell.angle_beta   90.00
_cell.angle_gamma   90.00
#
_symmetry.space_group_name_H-M   'P 1'
#
loop_
_entity.id
_entity.type
_entity.pdbx_description
1 polymer ?
#
loop_
_entity_poly.entity_id
_entity_poly.type
_entity_poly.pdbx_seq_one_letter_code
_entity_poly.pdbx_strand_id
1 'polypeptide(L)'
;ADLAQLMTPIIKAFFTDKGFQAANDSMQVFGGHGYVRDHGMEQFVRDARINQVYEGANGIQALDLVGRKMTAKGGRATMTFFAKVEEFIKANENDAEMKPYIEPLKAGYKRLGEAAGWLMENAPKNYDNAGAAS
;
A
#
# COMPACT_ATOMS: atom_id res chain seq x y z
N ALA A 1 12.06 -5.44 -13.99
CA ALA A 1 11.50 -6.68 -13.41
C ALA A 1 11.43 -6.60 -11.88
N ASP A 2 12.53 -6.32 -11.19
CA ASP A 2 12.59 -6.39 -9.71
C ASP A 2 11.67 -5.39 -8.98
N LEU A 3 11.55 -4.14 -9.46
CA LEU A 3 10.63 -3.16 -8.86
C LEU A 3 9.16 -3.60 -8.99
N ALA A 4 8.79 -4.18 -10.14
CA ALA A 4 7.43 -4.68 -10.34
C ALA A 4 7.10 -5.76 -9.31
N GLN A 5 8.02 -6.68 -9.03
CA GLN A 5 7.83 -7.74 -8.02
C GLN A 5 7.65 -7.19 -6.60
N LEU A 6 8.30 -6.08 -6.24
CA LEU A 6 8.09 -5.40 -4.96
C LEU A 6 6.71 -4.72 -4.92
N MET A 7 6.32 -4.06 -6.03
CA MET A 7 5.10 -3.27 -6.11
C MET A 7 3.83 -4.13 -6.25
N THR A 8 3.90 -5.32 -6.85
CA THR A 8 2.72 -6.19 -7.06
C THR A 8 1.92 -6.47 -5.79
N PRO A 9 2.52 -6.95 -4.67
CA PRO A 9 1.74 -7.20 -3.44
C PRO A 9 1.16 -5.92 -2.84
N ILE A 10 1.86 -4.78 -2.96
CA ILE A 10 1.39 -3.47 -2.51
C ILE A 10 0.16 -3.06 -3.32
N ILE A 11 0.26 -3.11 -4.66
CA ILE A 11 -0.83 -2.79 -5.58
C ILE A 11 -2.04 -3.66 -5.29
N LYS A 12 -1.86 -4.97 -5.14
CA LYS A 12 -2.95 -5.91 -4.83
C LYS A 12 -3.61 -5.52 -3.50
N ALA A 13 -2.88 -5.52 -2.40
CA ALA A 13 -3.48 -5.32 -1.08
C ALA A 13 -4.08 -3.92 -0.94
N PHE A 14 -3.31 -2.89 -1.27
CA PHE A 14 -3.73 -1.50 -1.09
C PHE A 14 -4.94 -1.14 -1.96
N PHE A 15 -4.94 -1.45 -3.26
CA PHE A 15 -6.06 -1.06 -4.12
C PHE A 15 -7.32 -1.88 -3.86
N THR A 16 -7.21 -3.11 -3.39
CA THR A 16 -8.40 -3.90 -3.04
C THR A 16 -9.01 -3.43 -1.73
N ASP A 17 -8.21 -3.03 -0.73
CA ASP A 17 -8.71 -2.38 0.49
C ASP A 17 -9.35 -1.03 0.19
N LYS A 18 -8.68 -0.18 -0.59
CA LYS A 18 -9.20 1.14 -0.97
C LYS A 18 -10.39 1.07 -1.91
N GLY A 19 -10.41 0.11 -2.83
CA GLY A 19 -11.55 -0.13 -3.71
C GLY A 19 -12.79 -0.57 -2.93
N PHE A 20 -12.63 -1.49 -1.98
CA PHE A 20 -13.73 -1.89 -1.10
C PHE A 20 -14.22 -0.73 -0.22
N GLN A 21 -13.30 0.06 0.35
CA GLN A 21 -13.67 1.27 1.11
C GLN A 21 -14.44 2.27 0.23
N ALA A 22 -13.95 2.56 -0.96
CA ALA A 22 -14.60 3.48 -1.90
C ALA A 22 -16.00 2.98 -2.32
N ALA A 23 -16.20 1.68 -2.49
CA ALA A 23 -17.52 1.11 -2.76
C ALA A 23 -18.49 1.35 -1.58
N ASN A 24 -18.03 1.20 -0.34
CA ASN A 24 -18.83 1.49 0.86
C ASN A 24 -19.16 2.99 0.96
N ASP A 25 -18.17 3.87 0.77
CA ASP A 25 -18.36 5.31 0.80
C ASP A 25 -19.35 5.77 -0.29
N SER A 26 -19.29 5.14 -1.47
CA SER A 26 -20.23 5.41 -2.57
C SER A 26 -21.65 4.97 -2.23
N MET A 27 -21.82 3.80 -1.60
CA MET A 27 -23.14 3.35 -1.12
C MET A 27 -23.72 4.33 -0.09
N GLN A 28 -22.87 4.89 0.80
CA GLN A 28 -23.28 5.84 1.84
C GLN A 28 -23.86 7.14 1.26
N VAL A 29 -23.39 7.60 0.10
CA VAL A 29 -23.92 8.79 -0.59
C VAL A 29 -25.42 8.65 -0.91
N PHE A 30 -25.89 7.43 -1.14
CA PHE A 30 -27.30 7.14 -1.43
C PHE A 30 -28.15 6.95 -0.17
N GLY A 31 -27.55 6.98 1.03
CA GLY A 31 -28.25 6.71 2.28
C GLY A 31 -28.95 5.34 2.27
N GLY A 32 -30.17 5.26 2.79
CA GLY A 32 -30.94 4.02 2.81
C GLY A 32 -31.20 3.43 1.42
N HIS A 33 -31.26 4.27 0.38
CA HIS A 33 -31.43 3.81 -1.00
C HIS A 33 -30.19 3.07 -1.53
N GLY A 34 -29.01 3.32 -0.97
CA GLY A 34 -27.80 2.56 -1.32
C GLY A 34 -27.83 1.11 -0.85
N TYR A 35 -28.60 0.83 0.21
CA TYR A 35 -28.70 -0.50 0.82
C TYR A 35 -29.70 -1.42 0.12
N VAL A 36 -30.68 -0.84 -0.60
CA VAL A 36 -31.66 -1.62 -1.37
C VAL A 36 -31.13 -1.94 -2.76
N ARG A 37 -31.60 -3.06 -3.33
CA ARG A 37 -31.04 -3.61 -4.57
C ARG A 37 -31.33 -2.77 -5.81
N ASP A 38 -32.38 -1.96 -5.81
CA ASP A 38 -32.88 -1.23 -6.97
C ASP A 38 -31.85 -0.26 -7.59
N HIS A 39 -30.89 0.22 -6.79
CA HIS A 39 -29.82 1.12 -7.25
C HIS A 39 -28.50 0.41 -7.55
N GLY A 40 -28.33 -0.86 -7.17
CA GLY A 40 -27.13 -1.66 -7.43
C GLY A 40 -25.90 -1.33 -6.57
N MET A 41 -25.93 -0.33 -5.68
CA MET A 41 -24.77 0.07 -4.88
C MET A 41 -24.28 -1.04 -3.94
N GLU A 42 -25.20 -1.77 -3.32
CA GLU A 42 -24.87 -2.93 -2.48
C GLU A 42 -24.11 -4.03 -3.24
N GLN A 43 -24.37 -4.17 -4.55
CA GLN A 43 -23.66 -5.11 -5.40
C GLN A 43 -22.17 -4.73 -5.54
N PHE A 44 -21.84 -3.46 -5.73
CA PHE A 44 -20.44 -3.04 -5.83
C PHE A 44 -19.67 -3.33 -4.54
N VAL A 45 -20.29 -3.18 -3.38
CA VAL A 45 -19.67 -3.54 -2.09
C VAL A 45 -19.40 -5.05 -2.03
N ARG A 46 -20.39 -5.88 -2.39
CA ARG A 46 -20.23 -7.35 -2.42
C ARG A 46 -19.15 -7.79 -3.41
N ASP A 47 -19.19 -7.27 -4.63
CA ASP A 47 -18.30 -7.66 -5.71
C ASP A 47 -16.87 -7.15 -5.46
N ALA A 48 -16.70 -6.02 -4.78
CA ALA A 48 -15.38 -5.54 -4.37
C ALA A 48 -14.71 -6.44 -3.31
N ARG A 49 -15.50 -7.11 -2.45
CA ARG A 49 -14.99 -7.89 -1.32
C ARG A 49 -14.10 -9.06 -1.72
N ILE A 50 -14.45 -9.76 -2.80
CA ILE A 50 -13.68 -10.95 -3.23
C ILE A 50 -12.23 -10.60 -3.59
N ASN A 51 -11.99 -9.36 -4.03
CA ASN A 51 -10.65 -8.93 -4.44
C ASN A 51 -9.64 -8.93 -3.28
N GLN A 52 -10.10 -8.78 -2.04
CA GLN A 52 -9.25 -8.83 -0.85
C GLN A 52 -8.86 -10.27 -0.48
N VAL A 53 -9.55 -11.28 -1.03
CA VAL A 53 -9.46 -12.69 -0.61
C VAL A 53 -8.76 -13.56 -1.64
N TYR A 54 -9.16 -13.49 -2.92
CA TYR A 54 -8.60 -14.35 -3.96
C TYR A 54 -7.16 -13.96 -4.35
N GLU A 55 -6.49 -14.83 -5.13
CA GLU A 55 -5.13 -14.60 -5.65
C GLU A 55 -4.11 -14.23 -4.55
N GLY A 56 -4.31 -14.78 -3.35
CA GLY A 56 -3.60 -14.44 -2.14
C GLY A 56 -4.30 -13.34 -1.35
N ALA A 57 -4.84 -13.68 -0.18
CA ALA A 57 -5.49 -12.73 0.73
C ALA A 57 -4.55 -11.57 1.12
N ASN A 58 -5.10 -10.40 1.43
CA ASN A 58 -4.29 -9.18 1.68
C ASN A 58 -3.21 -9.37 2.77
N GLY A 59 -3.49 -10.09 3.85
CA GLY A 59 -2.46 -10.43 4.85
C GLY A 59 -1.35 -11.34 4.31
N ILE A 60 -1.66 -12.25 3.37
CA ILE A 60 -0.63 -13.06 2.69
C ILE A 60 0.24 -12.19 1.77
N GLN A 61 -0.34 -11.18 1.12
CA GLN A 61 0.43 -10.22 0.31
C GLN A 61 1.37 -9.38 1.17
N ALA A 62 0.93 -8.97 2.36
CA ALA A 62 1.76 -8.23 3.31
C ALA A 62 2.89 -9.10 3.88
N LEU A 63 2.61 -10.35 4.25
CA LEU A 63 3.64 -11.33 4.66
C LEU A 63 4.66 -11.59 3.54
N ASP A 64 4.21 -11.69 2.29
CA ASP A 64 5.09 -11.81 1.14
C ASP A 64 5.99 -10.57 0.98
N LEU A 65 5.41 -9.38 1.10
CA LEU A 65 6.13 -8.12 1.00
C LEU A 65 7.25 -8.02 2.04
N VAL A 66 6.90 -8.17 3.32
CA VAL A 66 7.84 -8.04 4.45
C VAL A 66 8.83 -9.20 4.49
N GLY A 67 8.35 -10.43 4.39
CA GLY A 67 9.15 -11.63 4.58
C GLY A 67 10.01 -12.02 3.37
N ARG A 68 9.63 -11.61 2.14
CA ARG A 68 10.33 -12.04 0.92
C ARG A 68 10.74 -10.90 -0.01
N LYS A 69 9.84 -9.97 -0.33
CA LYS A 69 10.10 -8.98 -1.41
C LYS A 69 11.05 -7.88 -0.98
N MET A 70 10.92 -7.36 0.24
CA MET A 70 11.71 -6.23 0.71
C MET A 70 13.22 -6.51 0.78
N THR A 71 13.61 -7.73 1.13
CA THR A 71 15.02 -8.15 1.31
C THR A 71 15.59 -8.92 0.11
N ALA A 72 14.74 -9.26 -0.86
CA ALA A 72 15.15 -9.99 -2.06
C ALA A 72 16.33 -9.34 -2.78
N LYS A 73 17.31 -10.17 -3.19
CA LYS A 73 18.54 -9.73 -3.88
C LYS A 73 19.28 -8.60 -3.12
N GLY A 74 19.32 -8.70 -1.79
CA GLY A 74 19.95 -7.70 -0.92
C GLY A 74 19.17 -6.38 -0.84
N GLY A 75 17.84 -6.43 -0.99
CA GLY A 75 16.97 -5.25 -0.90
C GLY A 75 17.05 -4.28 -2.08
N ARG A 76 17.62 -4.72 -3.22
CA ARG A 76 17.85 -3.87 -4.41
C ARG A 76 16.60 -3.13 -4.87
N ALA A 77 15.45 -3.81 -4.94
CA ALA A 77 14.19 -3.21 -5.38
C ALA A 77 13.71 -2.13 -4.40
N THR A 78 13.80 -2.40 -3.10
CA THR A 78 13.45 -1.48 -2.02
C THR A 78 14.31 -0.22 -2.08
N MET A 79 15.63 -0.37 -2.15
CA MET A 79 16.55 0.77 -2.29
C MET A 79 16.30 1.55 -3.59
N THR A 80 16.00 0.88 -4.69
CA THR A 80 15.64 1.53 -5.97
C THR A 80 14.38 2.37 -5.85
N PHE A 81 13.36 1.88 -5.13
CA PHE A 81 12.14 2.64 -4.88
C PHE A 81 12.42 3.90 -4.05
N PHE A 82 13.11 3.76 -2.92
CA PHE A 82 13.47 4.91 -2.07
C PHE A 82 14.28 5.95 -2.85
N ALA A 83 15.29 5.51 -3.61
CA ALA A 83 16.10 6.41 -4.44
C ALA A 83 15.26 7.21 -5.44
N LYS A 84 14.27 6.58 -6.10
CA LYS A 84 13.38 7.28 -7.04
C LYS A 84 12.53 8.34 -6.38
N VAL A 85 12.00 8.06 -5.19
CA VAL A 85 11.19 9.05 -4.44
C VAL A 85 12.08 10.19 -3.95
N GLU A 86 13.28 9.88 -3.46
CA GLU A 86 14.25 10.89 -3.03
C GLU A 86 14.70 11.79 -4.18
N GLU A 87 14.98 11.22 -5.35
CA GLU A 87 15.31 11.96 -6.57
C GLU A 87 14.18 12.90 -6.96
N PHE A 88 12.93 12.43 -6.95
CA PHE A 88 11.76 13.27 -7.23
C PHE A 88 11.61 14.41 -6.23
N ILE A 89 11.80 14.13 -4.94
CA ILE A 89 11.76 15.16 -3.89
C ILE A 89 12.82 16.24 -4.17
N LYS A 90 14.08 15.86 -4.41
CA LYS A 90 15.19 16.81 -4.66
C LYS A 90 14.96 17.63 -5.93
N ALA A 91 14.42 17.02 -6.97
CA ALA A 91 14.15 17.71 -8.23
C ALA A 91 13.09 18.82 -8.10
N ASN A 92 12.18 18.72 -7.11
CA ASN A 92 11.01 19.59 -6.99
C ASN A 92 10.96 20.41 -5.70
N GLU A 93 11.91 20.26 -4.78
CA GLU A 93 11.83 20.90 -3.46
C GLU A 93 11.97 22.42 -3.46
N ASN A 94 12.53 22.99 -4.54
CA ASN A 94 12.71 24.43 -4.71
C ASN A 94 11.60 25.05 -5.58
N ASP A 95 10.67 24.25 -6.10
CA ASP A 95 9.52 24.74 -6.85
C ASP A 95 8.39 25.14 -5.87
N ALA A 96 8.03 26.43 -5.91
CA ALA A 96 7.02 27.01 -5.04
C ALA A 96 5.62 26.41 -5.26
N GLU A 97 5.27 26.02 -6.49
CA GLU A 97 3.99 25.40 -6.81
C GLU A 97 3.95 23.93 -6.35
N MET A 98 5.11 23.28 -6.30
CA MET A 98 5.23 21.88 -5.86
C MET A 98 5.30 21.72 -4.35
N LYS A 99 5.65 22.78 -3.62
CA LYS A 99 5.82 22.76 -2.16
C LYS A 99 4.65 22.11 -1.38
N PRO A 100 3.37 22.34 -1.70
CA PRO A 100 2.24 21.70 -1.02
C PRO A 100 2.21 20.17 -1.12
N TYR A 101 2.85 19.60 -2.15
CA TYR A 101 2.91 18.15 -2.39
C TYR A 101 4.21 17.53 -1.88
N ILE A 102 5.32 18.26 -2.00
CA ILE A 102 6.65 17.78 -1.58
C ILE A 102 6.75 17.69 -0.05
N GLU A 103 6.19 18.63 0.71
CA GLU A 103 6.25 18.60 2.17
C GLU A 103 5.57 17.35 2.77
N PRO A 104 4.30 17.01 2.41
CA PRO A 104 3.70 15.75 2.84
C PRO A 104 4.44 14.51 2.33
N LEU A 105 4.97 14.55 1.10
CA LEU A 105 5.74 13.43 0.55
C LEU A 105 7.03 13.18 1.34
N LYS A 106 7.77 14.23 1.73
CA LYS A 106 8.95 14.13 2.60
C LYS A 106 8.59 13.49 3.95
N ALA A 107 7.48 13.90 4.55
CA ALA A 107 7.01 13.33 5.81
C ALA A 107 6.65 11.83 5.66
N GLY A 108 5.94 11.46 4.59
CA GLY A 108 5.61 10.07 4.27
C GLY A 108 6.85 9.22 3.99
N TYR A 109 7.79 9.75 3.19
CA TYR A 109 9.06 9.12 2.87
C TYR A 109 9.87 8.79 4.13
N LYS A 110 9.97 9.75 5.06
CA LYS A 110 10.66 9.55 6.35
C LYS A 110 10.02 8.42 7.17
N ARG A 111 8.70 8.47 7.35
CA ARG A 111 7.96 7.45 8.12
C ARG A 111 8.09 6.06 7.49
N LEU A 112 8.01 5.97 6.17
CA LEU A 112 8.20 4.71 5.45
C LEU A 112 9.62 4.18 5.63
N GLY A 113 10.63 5.06 5.59
CA GLY A 113 12.02 4.70 5.85
C GLY A 113 12.25 4.17 7.26
N GLU A 114 11.67 4.82 8.27
CA GLU A 114 11.72 4.37 9.67
C GLU A 114 11.07 2.99 9.85
N ALA A 115 9.87 2.79 9.30
CA ALA A 115 9.16 1.51 9.38
C ALA A 115 9.91 0.38 8.62
N ALA A 116 10.38 0.66 7.40
CA ALA A 116 11.12 -0.31 6.61
C ALA A 116 12.47 -0.67 7.27
N GLY A 117 13.17 0.32 7.82
CA GLY A 117 14.40 0.13 8.58
C GLY A 117 14.18 -0.75 9.81
N TRP A 118 13.14 -0.45 10.59
CA TRP A 118 12.78 -1.26 11.76
C TRP A 118 12.49 -2.71 11.37
N LEU A 119 11.72 -2.94 10.29
CA LEU A 119 11.43 -4.28 9.79
C LEU A 119 12.70 -5.01 9.33
N MET A 120 13.56 -4.36 8.54
CA MET A 120 14.81 -4.97 8.08
C MET A 120 15.74 -5.35 9.24
N GLU A 121 15.72 -4.59 10.33
CA GLU A 121 16.51 -4.89 11.52
C GLU A 121 15.88 -5.97 12.42
N ASN A 122 14.56 -5.92 12.64
CA ASN A 122 13.90 -6.69 13.70
C ASN A 122 13.15 -7.92 13.20
N ALA A 123 12.71 -7.96 11.94
CA ALA A 123 12.03 -9.12 11.36
C ALA A 123 12.92 -10.38 11.30
N PRO A 124 14.23 -10.30 10.96
CA PRO A 124 15.10 -11.48 10.97
C PRO A 124 15.42 -11.99 12.38
N LYS A 125 15.33 -11.12 13.39
CA LYS A 125 15.61 -11.46 14.79
C LYS A 125 14.43 -12.18 15.45
N ASN A 126 13.21 -11.81 15.08
CA ASN A 126 11.98 -12.48 15.54
C ASN A 126 10.92 -12.41 14.43
N TYR A 127 10.51 -13.57 13.92
CA TYR A 127 9.51 -13.66 12.86
C TYR A 127 8.12 -13.14 13.27
N ASP A 128 7.80 -13.11 14.57
CA ASP A 128 6.55 -12.51 15.06
C ASP A 128 6.50 -11.00 14.76
N ASN A 129 7.65 -10.32 14.72
CA ASN A 129 7.72 -8.91 14.32
C ASN A 129 7.30 -8.73 12.86
N ALA A 130 7.72 -9.65 11.98
CA ALA A 130 7.31 -9.63 10.58
C ALA A 130 5.82 -9.94 10.44
N GLY A 131 5.35 -10.94 11.20
CA GLY A 131 3.95 -11.38 11.20
C GLY A 131 2.99 -10.32 11.71
N ALA A 132 3.32 -9.63 12.80
CA ALA A 132 2.46 -8.61 13.39
C ALA A 132 2.40 -7.30 12.56
N ALA A 133 3.42 -7.03 11.76
CA ALA A 133 3.48 -5.86 10.88
C ALA A 133 2.86 -6.11 9.49
N SER A 134 2.42 -7.35 9.22
CA SER A 134 1.82 -7.78 7.95
C SER A 134 0.30 -7.87 8.04
#